data_AF-A0A540MYS5-F1
#
_entry.id   AF-A0A540MYS5-F1
#
_cell.length_a   1.000
_cell.length_b   1.000
_cell.length_c   1.000
_cell.angle_alpha   90.00
_cell.angle_beta   90.00
_cell.angle_gamma   90.00
#
_symmetry.space_group_name_H-M   'P 1'
#
loop_
_entity.id
_entity.type
_entity.pdbx_description
1 polymer ?
#
loop_
_entity_poly.entity_id
_entity_poly.type
_entity_poly.pdbx_seq_one_letter_code
_entity_poly.pdbx_strand_id
1 'polypeptide(L)'
;MPRDEKVIPTNDVYSLAYLVYKLPEESKRGFEGTPITLHIVYKQRGVAEDHSMILDPLEDMPRNARRRGRDRWTEIEMGEFFNGGGDNATVECSLRETSSDVPRSGIIVEGIDPRPKGV
;
A
#
# COMPACT_ATOMS: atom_id res chain seq x y z
N MET A 1 2.71 36.42 5.14
CA MET A 1 3.28 35.09 4.82
C MET A 1 2.20 34.33 4.08
N PRO A 2 2.34 34.00 2.78
CA PRO A 2 1.33 33.18 2.11
C PRO A 2 1.46 31.74 2.64
N ARG A 3 0.34 31.18 3.11
CA ARG A 3 0.21 29.77 3.43
C ARG A 3 -0.29 29.07 2.17
N ASP A 4 0.44 28.08 1.70
CA ASP A 4 -0.06 27.16 0.67
C ASP A 4 -0.99 26.15 1.35
N GLU A 5 -2.29 26.43 1.31
CA GLU A 5 -3.34 25.43 1.59
C GLU A 5 -3.76 24.79 0.28
N LYS A 6 -3.40 23.52 0.10
CA LYS A 6 -3.85 22.72 -1.04
C LYS A 6 -5.24 22.16 -0.74
N VAL A 7 -6.26 22.79 -1.30
CA VAL A 7 -7.64 22.29 -1.25
C VAL A 7 -7.73 21.02 -2.11
N ILE A 8 -8.10 19.89 -1.50
CA ILE A 8 -8.37 18.63 -2.18
C ILE A 8 -9.89 18.59 -2.47
N PRO A 9 -10.35 18.39 -3.72
CA PRO A 9 -11.78 18.41 -4.05
C PRO A 9 -12.59 17.32 -3.35
N THR A 10 -13.76 17.70 -2.80
CA THR A 10 -14.73 16.91 -2.03
C THR A 10 -15.71 16.09 -2.88
N ASN A 11 -15.23 15.49 -3.97
CA ASN A 11 -16.02 14.45 -4.65
C ASN A 11 -15.72 13.10 -4.00
N ASP A 12 -16.56 12.10 -4.24
CA ASP A 12 -16.33 10.69 -3.91
C ASP A 12 -15.06 10.16 -4.62
N VAL A 13 -13.88 10.56 -4.13
CA VAL A 13 -12.61 10.31 -4.79
C VAL A 13 -12.06 9.00 -4.26
N TYR A 14 -12.37 7.93 -4.98
CA TYR A 14 -11.62 6.70 -4.80
C TYR A 14 -10.12 6.97 -5.00
N SER A 15 -9.31 6.41 -4.11
CA SER A 15 -7.86 6.52 -4.19
C SER A 15 -7.27 5.13 -4.30
N LEU A 16 -6.28 4.97 -5.17
CA LEU A 16 -5.48 3.76 -5.24
C LEU A 16 -4.35 3.88 -4.22
N ALA A 17 -4.24 2.90 -3.33
CA ALA A 17 -3.11 2.81 -2.39
C ALA A 17 -1.95 2.10 -3.05
N TYR A 18 -0.76 2.67 -2.96
CA TYR A 18 0.47 2.00 -3.38
C TYR A 18 1.39 1.79 -2.17
N LEU A 19 1.82 0.56 -1.91
CA LEU A 19 2.93 0.33 -0.97
C LEU A 19 4.23 0.59 -1.70
N VAL A 20 5.06 1.44 -1.11
CA VAL A 20 6.38 1.76 -1.63
C VAL A 20 7.44 1.17 -0.74
N TYR A 21 8.26 0.27 -1.30
CA TYR A 21 9.20 -0.54 -0.55
C TYR A 21 10.47 -0.86 -1.35
N LYS A 22 11.52 -1.26 -0.64
CA LYS A 22 12.65 -2.00 -1.19
C LYS A 22 12.69 -3.37 -0.56
N LEU A 23 13.12 -4.32 -1.36
CA LEU A 23 13.37 -5.69 -0.94
C LEU A 23 14.79 -6.06 -1.37
N PRO A 24 15.82 -5.71 -0.59
CA PRO A 24 17.21 -6.01 -0.92
C PRO A 24 17.46 -7.51 -0.86
N GLU A 25 17.97 -8.09 -1.95
CA GLU A 25 18.26 -9.53 -2.06
C GLU A 25 19.17 -10.04 -0.94
N GLU A 26 20.09 -9.20 -0.47
CA GLU A 26 21.04 -9.52 0.59
C GLU A 26 20.42 -9.69 1.98
N SER A 27 19.25 -9.10 2.22
CA SER A 27 18.61 -9.07 3.53
C SER A 27 17.19 -9.63 3.55
N LYS A 28 16.52 -9.75 2.39
CA LYS A 28 15.14 -10.23 2.32
C LYS A 28 15.06 -11.67 2.80
N ARG A 29 14.08 -11.98 3.65
CA ARG A 29 13.79 -13.34 4.12
C ARG A 29 12.29 -13.53 4.27
N GLY A 30 11.80 -14.69 3.86
CA GLY A 30 10.42 -15.12 4.08
C GLY A 30 9.37 -14.41 3.23
N PHE A 31 9.76 -13.71 2.15
CA PHE A 31 8.82 -13.03 1.25
C PHE A 31 8.48 -13.85 -0.02
N GLU A 32 9.35 -14.77 -0.42
CA GLU A 32 9.25 -15.53 -1.67
C GLU A 32 7.94 -16.32 -1.76
N GLY A 33 7.09 -15.96 -2.72
CA GLY A 33 5.78 -16.58 -2.96
C GLY A 33 4.76 -16.40 -1.82
N THR A 34 5.10 -15.66 -0.76
CA THR A 34 4.23 -15.51 0.41
C THR A 34 3.35 -14.27 0.31
N PRO A 35 2.06 -14.37 0.66
CA PRO A 35 1.18 -13.21 0.70
C PRO A 35 1.49 -12.34 1.92
N ILE A 36 1.39 -11.03 1.70
CA ILE A 36 1.28 -10.01 2.74
C ILE A 36 -0.07 -9.32 2.60
N THR A 37 -0.67 -8.92 3.72
CA THR A 37 -2.00 -8.34 3.72
C THR A 37 -1.93 -6.87 4.11
N LEU A 38 -2.49 -6.01 3.27
CA LEU A 38 -2.85 -4.66 3.67
C LEU A 38 -4.22 -4.71 4.33
N HIS A 39 -4.27 -4.34 5.59
CA HIS A 39 -5.51 -4.13 6.30
C HIS A 39 -5.82 -2.63 6.35
N ILE A 40 -6.97 -2.27 5.80
CA ILE A 40 -7.49 -0.90 5.75
C ILE A 40 -8.66 -0.80 6.73
N VAL A 41 -8.66 0.21 7.60
CA VAL A 41 -9.74 0.51 8.55
C VAL A 41 -10.36 1.85 8.19
N TYR A 42 -11.65 1.86 7.90
CA TYR A 42 -12.45 3.06 7.67
C TYR A 42 -13.10 3.51 8.98
N LYS A 43 -12.46 4.42 9.70
CA LYS A 43 -12.84 4.77 11.08
C LYS A 43 -14.29 5.27 11.19
N GLN A 44 -14.76 6.01 10.20
CA GLN A 44 -16.10 6.60 10.17
C GLN A 44 -17.20 5.58 9.84
N ARG A 45 -16.86 4.49 9.14
CA ARG A 45 -17.82 3.46 8.71
C ARG A 45 -17.82 2.24 9.63
N GLY A 46 -16.77 2.07 10.43
CA GLY A 46 -16.58 0.86 11.24
C GLY A 46 -16.36 -0.39 10.38
N VAL A 47 -15.85 -0.22 9.16
CA VAL A 47 -15.58 -1.31 8.21
C VAL A 47 -14.08 -1.48 8.05
N ALA A 48 -13.66 -2.72 7.86
CA ALA A 48 -12.29 -3.12 7.60
C ALA A 48 -12.22 -3.93 6.30
N GLU A 49 -11.16 -3.73 5.52
CA GLU A 49 -10.91 -4.46 4.28
C GLU A 49 -9.47 -4.99 4.26
N ASP A 50 -9.32 -6.25 3.86
CA ASP A 50 -8.03 -6.92 3.72
C ASP A 50 -7.72 -7.16 2.24
N HIS A 51 -6.54 -6.70 1.81
CA HIS A 51 -6.03 -6.89 0.46
C HIS A 51 -4.71 -7.65 0.51
N SER A 52 -4.66 -8.83 -0.10
CA SER A 52 -3.47 -9.68 -0.11
C SER A 52 -2.67 -9.54 -1.41
N MET A 53 -1.35 -9.48 -1.30
CA MET A 53 -0.44 -9.43 -2.45
C MET A 53 0.89 -10.09 -2.15
N ILE A 54 1.65 -10.40 -3.20
CA ILE A 54 2.96 -11.04 -3.09
C ILE A 54 4.03 -10.04 -3.51
N LEU A 55 4.89 -9.66 -2.56
CA LEU A 55 5.95 -8.68 -2.80
C LEU A 55 7.15 -9.25 -3.56
N ASP A 56 7.34 -10.58 -3.47
CA ASP A 56 8.43 -11.34 -4.08
C ASP A 56 7.85 -12.59 -4.77
N PRO A 57 7.19 -12.42 -5.93
CA PRO A 57 6.52 -13.52 -6.61
C PRO A 57 7.53 -14.55 -7.13
N LEU A 58 7.13 -15.83 -7.07
CA LEU A 58 7.82 -16.93 -7.75
C LEU A 58 7.83 -16.70 -9.27
N GLU A 59 8.71 -17.42 -9.97
CA GLU A 59 8.93 -17.23 -11.41
C GLU A 59 7.67 -17.41 -12.27
N ASP A 60 6.74 -18.25 -11.83
CA ASP A 60 5.46 -18.55 -12.48
C ASP A 60 4.31 -17.62 -12.06
N MET A 61 4.56 -16.67 -11.14
CA MET A 61 3.56 -15.76 -10.61
C MET A 61 3.58 -14.37 -11.28
N PRO A 62 2.42 -13.70 -11.39
CA PRO A 62 2.36 -12.37 -11.99
C PRO A 62 3.12 -11.33 -11.15
N ARG A 63 3.97 -10.55 -11.82
CA ARG A 63 4.70 -9.42 -11.21
C ARG A 63 3.87 -8.15 -11.32
N ASN A 64 3.15 -7.84 -10.25
CA ASN A 64 2.32 -6.62 -10.16
C ASN A 64 3.11 -5.38 -9.69
N ALA A 65 4.29 -5.60 -9.08
CA ALA A 65 5.13 -4.54 -8.56
C ALA A 65 5.93 -3.84 -9.68
N ARG A 66 6.06 -2.51 -9.61
CA ARG A 66 6.74 -1.68 -10.60
C ARG A 66 7.85 -0.86 -9.97
N ARG A 67 8.93 -0.58 -10.72
CA ARG A 67 9.99 0.32 -10.24
C ARG A 67 9.48 1.75 -10.16
N ARG A 68 9.74 2.41 -9.02
CA ARG A 68 9.44 3.81 -8.75
C ARG A 68 10.73 4.63 -8.77
N GLY A 69 10.83 5.55 -9.73
CA GLY A 69 11.97 6.48 -9.84
C GLY A 69 13.32 5.78 -10.07
N ARG A 70 14.41 6.46 -9.70
CA ARG A 70 15.79 5.97 -9.91
C ARG A 70 16.38 5.21 -8.72
N ASP A 71 15.84 5.36 -7.51
CA ASP A 71 16.47 4.90 -6.27
C ASP A 71 16.18 3.45 -5.89
N ARG A 72 15.84 2.60 -6.88
CA ARG A 72 15.44 1.19 -6.69
C ARG A 72 14.26 1.00 -5.73
N TRP A 73 13.41 2.00 -5.56
CA TRP A 73 12.10 1.81 -4.93
C TRP A 73 11.21 0.99 -5.86
N THR A 74 10.34 0.20 -5.25
CA THR A 74 9.31 -0.58 -5.91
C THR A 74 7.98 -0.16 -5.32
N GLU A 75 6.97 -0.02 -6.17
CA GLU A 75 5.60 0.20 -5.76
C GLU A 75 4.68 -0.93 -6.24
N ILE A 76 3.75 -1.35 -5.39
CA ILE A 76 2.70 -2.30 -5.74
C ILE A 76 1.35 -1.71 -5.36
N GLU A 77 0.39 -1.81 -6.28
CA GLU A 77 -0.98 -1.41 -6.01
C GLU A 77 -1.59 -2.34 -4.97
N MET A 78 -2.13 -1.76 -3.91
CA MET A 78 -2.73 -2.50 -2.80
C MET A 78 -4.25 -2.48 -2.83
N GLY A 79 -4.83 -1.88 -3.85
CA GLY A 79 -6.26 -1.77 -4.05
C GLY A 79 -6.78 -0.34 -3.99
N GLU A 80 -8.07 -0.25 -4.23
CA GLU A 80 -8.84 0.98 -4.22
C GLU A 80 -9.51 1.12 -2.86
N PHE A 81 -9.40 2.31 -2.28
CA PHE A 81 -10.11 2.62 -1.04
C PHE A 81 -10.96 3.87 -1.21
N PHE A 82 -12.12 3.85 -0.55
CA PHE A 82 -13.03 4.99 -0.54
C PHE A 82 -12.51 6.07 0.40
N ASN A 83 -12.16 7.24 -0.12
CA ASN A 83 -11.64 8.32 0.71
C ASN A 83 -12.72 9.08 1.49
N GLY A 84 -13.97 8.64 1.46
CA GLY A 84 -14.97 9.09 2.42
C GLY A 84 -15.90 10.23 2.01
N GLY A 85 -15.69 10.90 0.86
CA GLY A 85 -16.58 11.96 0.40
C GLY A 85 -16.88 13.00 1.49
N GLY A 86 -15.86 13.72 1.97
CA GLY A 86 -16.02 14.76 3.01
C GLY A 86 -14.70 15.13 3.70
N ASP A 87 -14.65 16.32 4.32
CA ASP A 87 -13.44 16.96 4.86
C ASP A 87 -12.72 16.20 5.99
N ASN A 88 -13.25 15.08 6.47
CA ASN A 88 -12.76 14.45 7.71
C ASN A 88 -12.74 12.92 7.70
N ALA A 89 -12.71 12.30 6.52
CA ALA A 89 -12.57 10.86 6.41
C ALA A 89 -11.14 10.40 6.71
N THR A 90 -11.00 9.31 7.46
CA THR A 90 -9.70 8.81 7.94
C THR A 90 -9.65 7.32 7.71
N VAL A 91 -8.68 6.92 6.89
CA VAL A 91 -8.33 5.53 6.69
C VAL A 91 -7.04 5.24 7.45
N GLU A 92 -7.02 4.12 8.14
CA GLU A 92 -5.80 3.59 8.74
C GLU A 92 -5.38 2.37 7.95
N CYS A 93 -4.17 2.42 7.40
CA CYS A 93 -3.62 1.36 6.58
C CYS A 93 -2.48 0.69 7.35
N SER A 94 -2.59 -0.63 7.55
CA SER A 94 -1.60 -1.42 8.28
C SER A 94 -1.18 -2.63 7.46
N LEU A 95 0.13 -2.88 7.39
CA LEU A 95 0.69 -4.07 6.77
C LEU A 95 0.70 -5.19 7.81
N ARG A 96 0.01 -6.29 7.53
CA ARG A 96 -0.06 -7.47 8.40
C ARG A 96 0.58 -8.67 7.73
N GLU A 97 1.42 -9.35 8.50
CA GLU A 97 1.85 -10.70 8.20
C GLU A 97 0.70 -11.65 8.54
N THR A 98 0.08 -12.24 7.52
CA THR A 98 -1.15 -13.03 7.69
C THR A 98 -0.92 -14.51 7.98
N SER A 99 0.26 -15.02 7.68
CA SER A 99 0.80 -16.27 8.23
C SER A 99 2.06 -16.67 7.47
N SER A 100 3.12 -16.95 8.21
CA SER A 100 4.12 -17.93 7.83
C SER A 100 4.79 -18.42 9.12
N ASP A 101 5.07 -19.72 9.21
CA ASP A 101 6.00 -20.27 10.22
C ASP A 101 7.43 -19.72 10.04
N VAL A 102 7.64 -18.92 9.00
CA VAL A 102 8.88 -18.28 8.61
C VAL A 102 8.83 -16.79 8.99
N PRO A 103 9.67 -16.34 9.92
CA PRO A 103 9.81 -14.92 10.23
C PRO A 103 10.25 -14.11 9.01
N ARG A 104 9.58 -12.98 8.76
CA ARG A 104 9.91 -12.07 7.67
C ARG A 104 10.84 -10.95 8.13
N SER A 105 11.84 -10.62 7.31
CA SER A 105 12.79 -9.54 7.63
C SER A 105 13.45 -8.96 6.38
N GLY A 106 14.02 -7.76 6.53
CA GLY A 106 14.80 -7.10 5.47
C GLY A 106 13.99 -6.27 4.48
N ILE A 107 12.67 -6.12 4.65
CA ILE A 107 11.89 -5.12 3.90
C ILE A 107 12.21 -3.71 4.41
N ILE A 108 12.36 -2.77 3.49
CA ILE A 108 12.47 -1.34 3.79
C ILE A 108 11.23 -0.68 3.24
N VAL A 109 10.44 -0.02 4.09
CA VAL A 109 9.18 0.63 3.69
C VAL A 109 9.38 2.14 3.67
N GLU A 110 9.08 2.79 2.54
CA GLU A 110 8.98 4.25 2.47
C GLU A 110 7.63 4.71 3.05
N GLY A 111 6.56 4.00 2.68
CA GLY A 111 5.22 4.26 3.19
C GLY A 111 4.14 3.74 2.26
N ILE A 112 2.93 4.23 2.50
CA ILE A 112 1.75 4.00 1.64
C ILE A 112 1.45 5.33 0.96
N ASP A 113 1.39 5.30 -0.38
CA ASP A 113 1.19 6.47 -1.23
C ASP A 113 -0.21 6.41 -1.86
N PRO A 114 -1.20 7.12 -1.28
CA PRO A 114 -2.54 7.19 -1.84
C PRO A 114 -2.57 8.14 -3.04
N ARG A 115 -3.07 7.64 -4.18
CA ARG A 115 -3.21 8.43 -5.41
C ARG A 115 -4.68 8.57 -5.78
N PRO A 116 -5.18 9.79 -6.04
CA PRO A 116 -6.52 9.98 -6.56
C PRO A 116 -6.70 9.17 -7.84
N LYS A 117 -7.74 8.34 -7.90
CA LYS A 117 -8.16 7.70 -9.13
C LYS A 117 -8.91 8.77 -9.92
N GLY A 118 -8.26 9.30 -10.96
CA GLY A 118 -8.90 10.27 -11.86
C GLY A 118 -10.15 9.64 -12.47
N VAL A 119 -11.25 10.40 -12.48
CA VAL A 119 -12.39 10.17 -13.38
C VAL A 119 -12.04 10.60 -14.80
#